data_AF-A0A0D2QCR0-F1
#
_entry.id   AF-A0A0D2QCR0-F1
#
_cell.length_a   1.000
_cell.length_b   1.000
_cell.length_c   1.000
_cell.angle_alpha   90.00
_cell.angle_beta   90.00
_cell.angle_gamma   90.00
#
_symmetry.space_group_name_H-M   'P 1'
#
loop_
_entity.id
_entity.type
_entity.pdbx_description
1 polymer ?
#
loop_
_entity_poly.entity_id
_entity_poly.type
_entity_poly.pdbx_seq_one_letter_code
_entity_poly.pdbx_strand_id
1 'polypeptide(L)'
;QRKRAVTIHVSDQQGNRLQGAAITINQVSKDFPFGSAIAHTILGNLPYQNWFVERFNAAVFENELKWYATEPDQGKTNYTLADQMLEFVRAHQIIARGHNIFWEDPKIQSLMSKYKEEFIHWDVSNEMLHFDFYEQRLGPDATLHFYETAHQSDPL
;
A
#
# COMPACT_ATOMS: atom_id res chain seq x y z
N GLN A 1 11.76 -12.91 -13.36
CA GLN A 1 11.66 -13.69 -12.11
C GLN A 1 12.79 -13.25 -11.19
N ARG A 2 12.50 -12.73 -9.98
CA ARG A 2 13.55 -12.40 -9.00
C ARG A 2 14.13 -13.72 -8.46
N LYS A 3 15.36 -14.05 -8.81
CA LYS A 3 16.09 -15.24 -8.32
C LYS A 3 17.45 -14.81 -7.80
N ARG A 4 17.96 -15.52 -6.79
CA ARG A 4 19.33 -15.40 -6.30
C ARG A 4 19.91 -16.78 -6.06
N ALA A 5 21.19 -16.95 -6.36
CA ALA A 5 21.91 -18.17 -5.99
C ALA A 5 22.09 -18.21 -4.47
N VAL A 6 21.85 -19.38 -3.88
CA VAL A 6 22.07 -19.64 -2.45
C VAL A 6 22.98 -20.85 -2.33
N THR A 7 23.98 -20.76 -1.46
CA THR A 7 24.88 -21.87 -1.11
C THR A 7 24.62 -22.28 0.33
N ILE A 8 24.30 -23.56 0.55
CA ILE A 8 24.04 -24.11 1.89
C ILE A 8 25.22 -25.00 2.26
N HIS A 9 25.81 -24.74 3.43
CA HIS A 9 26.86 -25.57 4.02
C HIS A 9 26.31 -26.26 5.26
N VAL A 10 26.48 -27.58 5.35
CA VAL A 10 26.06 -28.39 6.49
C VAL A 10 27.30 -28.98 7.15
N SER A 11 27.43 -28.79 8.46
CA SER A 11 28.57 -29.28 9.27
C SER A 11 28.12 -29.88 10.59
N ASP A 12 28.94 -30.77 11.15
CA ASP A 12 28.76 -31.29 12.52
C ASP A 12 29.17 -30.26 13.59
N GLN A 13 29.07 -30.65 14.88
CA GLN A 13 29.47 -29.81 16.01
C GLN A 13 30.97 -29.49 16.05
N GLN A 14 31.79 -30.27 15.34
CA GLN A 14 33.24 -30.10 15.22
C GLN A 14 33.63 -29.27 13.98
N GLY A 15 32.66 -28.86 13.14
CA GLY A 15 32.89 -28.08 11.93
C GLY A 15 33.25 -28.92 10.69
N ASN A 16 33.19 -30.26 10.76
CA ASN A 16 33.41 -31.10 9.59
C ASN A 16 32.19 -31.07 8.68
N ARG A 17 32.40 -31.02 7.36
CA ARG A 17 31.32 -31.01 6.38
C ARG A 17 30.59 -32.36 6.36
N LEU A 18 29.27 -32.33 6.47
CA LEU A 18 28.42 -33.52 6.31
C LEU A 18 28.13 -33.75 4.83
N GLN A 19 28.51 -34.92 4.31
CA GLN A 19 28.18 -35.36 2.95
C GLN A 19 26.85 -36.12 2.94
N GLY A 20 26.05 -35.95 1.89
CA GLY A 20 24.79 -36.68 1.72
C GLY A 20 23.62 -36.22 2.61
N ALA A 21 23.75 -35.07 3.28
CA ALA A 21 22.66 -34.50 4.07
C ALA A 21 21.43 -34.19 3.20
N ALA A 22 20.25 -34.63 3.64
CA ALA A 22 18.98 -34.23 3.05
C ALA A 22 18.58 -32.85 3.56
N ILE A 23 18.26 -31.93 2.64
CA ILE A 23 17.87 -30.55 2.97
C ILE A 23 16.48 -30.30 2.39
N THR A 24 15.58 -29.77 3.22
CA THR A 24 14.26 -29.27 2.80
C THR A 24 14.23 -27.76 2.93
N ILE A 25 13.84 -27.06 1.87
CA ILE A 25 13.72 -25.59 1.87
C ILE A 25 12.24 -25.24 1.72
N ASN A 26 11.71 -24.54 2.72
CA ASN A 26 10.34 -24.02 2.71
C ASN A 26 10.37 -22.48 2.69
N GLN A 27 9.69 -21.86 1.73
CA GLN A 27 9.51 -20.41 1.73
C GLN A 27 8.48 -20.03 2.79
N VAL A 28 8.89 -19.25 3.79
CA VAL A 28 8.00 -18.83 4.90
C VAL A 28 7.48 -17.39 4.75
N SER A 29 8.16 -16.55 3.96
CA SER A 29 7.76 -15.16 3.73
C SER A 29 8.28 -14.61 2.39
N LYS A 30 7.85 -13.40 2.04
CA LYS A 30 8.30 -12.65 0.85
C LYS A 30 9.05 -11.41 1.33
N ASP A 31 10.19 -11.12 0.72
CA ASP A 31 11.02 -9.94 1.02
C ASP A 31 10.47 -8.64 0.40
N PHE A 32 9.45 -8.74 -0.45
CA PHE A 32 8.85 -7.59 -1.13
C PHE A 32 7.32 -7.61 -1.04
N PRO A 33 6.67 -6.43 -1.15
CA PRO A 33 5.22 -6.32 -1.24
C PRO A 33 4.70 -7.09 -2.46
N PHE A 34 3.82 -8.05 -2.23
CA PHE A 34 3.05 -8.76 -3.24
C PHE A 34 1.58 -8.68 -2.84
N GLY A 35 0.83 -7.89 -3.60
CA GLY A 35 -0.51 -7.47 -3.23
C GLY A 35 -1.48 -7.43 -4.39
N SER A 36 -2.74 -7.15 -4.04
CA SER A 36 -3.82 -6.88 -4.98
C SER A 36 -4.65 -5.71 -4.46
N ALA A 37 -5.37 -5.06 -5.37
CA ALA A 37 -6.44 -4.16 -4.97
C ALA A 37 -7.56 -4.94 -4.26
N ILE A 38 -8.19 -4.29 -3.29
CA ILE A 38 -9.35 -4.79 -2.55
C ILE A 38 -10.42 -3.69 -2.46
N ALA A 39 -11.68 -4.09 -2.51
CA ALA A 39 -12.83 -3.20 -2.30
C ALA A 39 -13.49 -3.48 -0.94
N HIS A 40 -14.42 -2.62 -0.52
CA HIS A 40 -15.19 -2.77 0.72
C HIS A 40 -15.96 -4.10 0.83
N THR A 41 -16.18 -4.82 -0.28
CA THR A 41 -16.78 -6.16 -0.31
C THR A 41 -15.98 -7.22 0.45
N ILE A 42 -14.73 -6.91 0.84
CA ILE A 42 -13.93 -7.73 1.75
C ILE A 42 -14.46 -7.68 3.19
N LEU A 43 -15.15 -6.61 3.57
CA LEU A 43 -15.69 -6.45 4.92
C LEU A 43 -16.84 -7.44 5.17
N GLY A 44 -16.75 -8.22 6.25
CA GLY A 44 -17.73 -9.25 6.59
C GLY A 44 -17.71 -10.50 5.72
N ASN A 45 -16.85 -10.58 4.70
CA ASN A 45 -16.75 -11.71 3.78
C ASN A 45 -15.60 -12.65 4.16
N LEU A 46 -15.81 -13.53 5.14
CA LEU A 46 -14.78 -14.44 5.65
C LEU A 46 -14.10 -15.31 4.57
N PRO A 47 -14.82 -15.91 3.59
CA PRO A 47 -14.15 -16.64 2.50
C PRO A 47 -13.17 -15.78 1.71
N TYR A 48 -13.54 -14.54 1.39
CA TYR A 48 -12.66 -13.63 0.66
C TYR A 48 -11.47 -13.20 1.51
N GLN A 49 -11.70 -12.85 2.78
CA GLN A 49 -10.63 -12.49 3.72
C GLN A 49 -9.59 -13.60 3.86
N ASN A 50 -10.03 -14.84 4.12
CA ASN A 50 -9.15 -16.00 4.26
C ASN A 50 -8.35 -16.24 2.98
N TRP A 51 -9.02 -16.18 1.81
CA TRP A 51 -8.34 -16.38 0.54
C TRP A 51 -7.26 -15.32 0.28
N PHE A 52 -7.54 -14.06 0.61
CA PHE A 52 -6.62 -12.94 0.42
C PHE A 52 -5.40 -13.03 1.34
N VAL A 53 -5.62 -13.22 2.65
CA VAL A 53 -4.57 -13.26 3.68
C VAL A 53 -3.58 -14.42 3.46
N GLU A 54 -4.04 -15.54 2.94
CA GLU A 54 -3.17 -16.68 2.58
C GLU A 54 -2.17 -16.35 1.45
N ARG A 55 -2.44 -15.33 0.62
CA ARG A 55 -1.74 -15.12 -0.67
C ARG A 55 -0.95 -13.82 -0.70
N PHE A 56 -1.51 -12.75 -0.16
CA PHE A 56 -0.98 -11.41 -0.29
C PHE A 56 -0.48 -10.87 1.05
N ASN A 57 0.62 -10.13 0.99
CA ASN A 57 1.15 -9.37 2.13
C ASN A 57 1.02 -7.86 1.91
N ALA A 58 0.41 -7.42 0.81
CA ALA A 58 0.15 -6.02 0.51
C ALA A 58 -1.25 -5.80 -0.08
N ALA A 59 -1.81 -4.62 0.13
CA ALA A 59 -3.11 -4.23 -0.41
C ALA A 59 -3.12 -2.76 -0.90
N VAL A 60 -4.06 -2.45 -1.79
CA VAL A 60 -4.44 -1.08 -2.14
C VAL A 60 -5.97 -1.02 -2.16
N PHE A 61 -6.57 0.07 -1.69
CA PHE A 61 -8.02 0.18 -1.70
C PHE A 61 -8.47 0.66 -3.08
N GLU A 62 -9.42 -0.03 -3.69
CA GLU A 62 -9.81 0.23 -5.08
C GLU A 62 -10.35 1.65 -5.26
N ASN A 63 -11.28 2.06 -4.39
CA ASN A 63 -11.98 3.32 -4.53
C ASN A 63 -12.21 4.05 -3.21
N GLU A 64 -12.04 3.37 -2.08
CA GLU A 64 -12.50 3.81 -0.77
C GLU A 64 -11.68 4.97 -0.19
N LEU A 65 -10.51 5.25 -0.77
CA LEU A 65 -9.69 6.44 -0.47
C LEU A 65 -9.89 7.57 -1.50
N LYS A 66 -10.58 7.31 -2.61
CA LYS A 66 -10.78 8.32 -3.66
C LYS A 66 -11.74 9.39 -3.19
N TRP A 67 -11.56 10.58 -3.73
CA TRP A 67 -12.31 11.78 -3.35
C TRP A 67 -13.83 11.59 -3.36
N TYR A 68 -14.40 11.04 -4.44
CA TYR A 68 -15.85 10.84 -4.54
C TYR A 68 -16.40 9.87 -3.49
N ALA A 69 -15.54 9.04 -2.89
CA ALA A 69 -15.91 8.15 -1.79
C ALA A 69 -15.74 8.84 -0.42
N THR A 70 -14.66 9.61 -0.25
CA THR A 70 -14.30 10.22 1.05
C THR A 70 -14.88 11.61 1.28
N GLU A 71 -15.21 12.37 0.24
CA GLU A 71 -15.77 13.72 0.33
C GLU A 71 -16.63 14.06 -0.92
N PRO A 72 -17.78 13.39 -1.12
CA PRO A 72 -18.65 13.66 -2.27
C PRO A 72 -19.25 15.07 -2.25
N ASP A 73 -19.46 15.62 -1.05
CA ASP A 73 -19.89 17.00 -0.80
C ASP A 73 -18.75 17.77 -0.13
N GLN A 74 -18.43 18.97 -0.62
CA GLN A 74 -17.37 19.80 -0.05
C GLN A 74 -17.55 20.01 1.47
N GLY A 75 -16.51 19.70 2.24
CA GLY A 75 -16.46 19.81 3.69
C GLY A 75 -17.15 18.68 4.45
N LYS A 76 -17.74 17.70 3.78
CA LYS A 76 -18.40 16.55 4.42
C LYS A 76 -17.61 15.26 4.16
N THR A 77 -16.60 15.05 4.99
CA THR A 77 -15.75 13.87 4.89
C THR A 77 -16.41 12.62 5.50
N ASN A 78 -16.26 11.48 4.85
CA ASN A 78 -16.62 10.16 5.37
C ASN A 78 -15.51 9.15 5.09
N TYR A 79 -14.78 8.76 6.12
CA TYR A 79 -13.70 7.78 6.04
C TYR A 79 -14.08 6.38 6.56
N THR A 80 -15.35 6.15 6.88
CA THR A 80 -15.79 4.95 7.62
C THR A 80 -15.36 3.65 6.93
N LEU A 81 -15.57 3.54 5.61
CA LEU A 81 -15.19 2.33 4.87
C LEU A 81 -13.67 2.16 4.78
N ALA A 82 -12.94 3.25 4.51
CA ALA A 82 -11.48 3.23 4.47
C ALA A 82 -10.89 2.83 5.83
N ASP A 83 -11.43 3.36 6.93
CA ASP A 83 -11.00 3.04 8.28
C ASP A 83 -11.24 1.56 8.62
N GLN A 84 -12.41 1.01 8.26
CA GLN A 84 -12.73 -0.41 8.45
C GLN A 84 -11.81 -1.34 7.63
N MET A 85 -11.50 -0.96 6.39
CA MET A 85 -10.57 -1.72 5.56
C MET A 85 -9.14 -1.62 6.08
N LEU A 86 -8.75 -0.47 6.62
CA LEU A 86 -7.45 -0.26 7.25
C LEU A 86 -7.30 -1.11 8.52
N GLU A 87 -8.34 -1.20 9.34
CA GLU A 87 -8.39 -2.13 10.48
C GLU A 87 -8.22 -3.59 10.03
N PHE A 88 -8.90 -4.00 8.96
CA PHE A 88 -8.76 -5.35 8.41
C PHE A 88 -7.31 -5.66 7.99
N VAL A 89 -6.65 -4.79 7.22
CA VAL A 89 -5.28 -5.05 6.77
C VAL A 89 -4.29 -5.00 7.93
N ARG A 90 -4.46 -4.09 8.90
CA ARG A 90 -3.64 -4.05 10.12
C ARG A 90 -3.77 -5.31 10.95
N ALA A 91 -4.99 -5.80 11.16
CA ALA A 91 -5.25 -7.02 11.94
C ALA A 91 -4.55 -8.27 11.35
N HIS A 92 -4.28 -8.26 10.05
CA HIS A 92 -3.61 -9.35 9.34
C HIS A 92 -2.16 -9.04 8.96
N GLN A 93 -1.59 -7.95 9.49
CA GLN A 93 -0.21 -7.52 9.23
C GLN A 93 0.10 -7.34 7.72
N ILE A 94 -0.92 -6.91 6.97
CA ILE A 94 -0.81 -6.58 5.55
C ILE A 94 -0.48 -5.10 5.44
N ILE A 95 0.56 -4.79 4.66
CA ILE A 95 0.92 -3.39 4.36
C ILE A 95 -0.04 -2.80 3.31
N ALA A 96 -0.37 -1.53 3.43
CA ALA A 96 -1.26 -0.85 2.50
C ALA A 96 -0.52 0.22 1.68
N ARG A 97 -0.92 0.40 0.42
CA ARG A 97 -0.61 1.58 -0.40
C ARG A 97 -1.84 2.49 -0.45
N GLY A 98 -1.65 3.79 -0.26
CA GLY A 98 -2.73 4.76 -0.36
C GLY A 98 -2.98 5.14 -1.82
N HIS A 99 -4.23 5.05 -2.28
CA HIS A 99 -4.62 5.28 -3.67
C HIS A 99 -5.98 5.99 -3.72
N ASN A 100 -6.07 7.28 -4.01
CA ASN A 100 -5.02 8.25 -4.37
C ASN A 100 -5.39 9.66 -3.83
N ILE A 101 -4.52 10.66 -3.98
CA ILE A 101 -4.59 11.89 -3.14
C ILE A 101 -5.30 13.15 -3.75
N PHE A 102 -5.43 13.42 -5.06
CA PHE A 102 -5.66 14.83 -5.55
C PHE A 102 -7.04 15.19 -6.15
N TRP A 103 -7.61 16.41 -5.88
CA TRP A 103 -7.28 17.80 -6.38
C TRP A 103 -7.26 18.98 -5.33
N GLU A 104 -7.02 20.22 -5.80
CA GLU A 104 -6.71 21.58 -5.22
C GLU A 104 -7.47 22.09 -3.95
N ASP A 105 -7.11 21.63 -2.75
CA ASP A 105 -7.64 22.20 -1.49
C ASP A 105 -6.61 21.89 -0.37
N PRO A 106 -6.51 22.62 0.76
CA PRO A 106 -5.69 22.25 1.93
C PRO A 106 -6.00 20.87 2.54
N LYS A 107 -6.89 20.09 1.91
CA LYS A 107 -7.44 18.82 2.35
C LYS A 107 -6.55 17.62 2.06
N ILE A 108 -5.54 17.77 1.20
CA ILE A 108 -4.42 16.81 1.11
C ILE A 108 -3.80 16.63 2.50
N GLN A 109 -3.57 17.75 3.20
CA GLN A 109 -3.05 17.72 4.56
C GLN A 109 -4.00 17.00 5.50
N SER A 110 -5.32 17.12 5.34
CA SER A 110 -6.30 16.42 6.19
C SER A 110 -6.25 14.90 6.01
N LEU A 111 -6.31 14.41 4.77
CA LEU A 111 -6.23 12.98 4.46
C LEU A 111 -4.89 12.39 4.93
N MET A 112 -3.79 13.06 4.57
CA MET A 112 -2.45 12.58 4.89
C MET A 112 -2.13 12.70 6.37
N SER A 113 -2.59 13.74 7.07
CA SER A 113 -2.45 13.83 8.53
C SER A 113 -3.24 12.73 9.24
N LYS A 114 -4.43 12.38 8.73
CA LYS A 114 -5.26 11.31 9.31
C LYS A 114 -4.59 9.94 9.17
N TYR A 115 -3.94 9.67 8.04
CA TYR A 115 -3.33 8.37 7.73
C TYR A 115 -1.80 8.39 7.74
N LYS A 116 -1.22 9.34 8.47
CA LYS A 116 0.23 9.48 8.55
C LYS A 116 0.85 8.20 9.10
N GLU A 117 1.92 7.72 8.45
CA GLU A 117 2.64 6.48 8.82
C GLU A 117 1.85 5.17 8.61
N GLU A 118 0.63 5.24 8.09
CA GLU A 118 -0.22 4.05 7.90
C GLU A 118 0.00 3.37 6.56
N PHE A 119 0.35 4.15 5.54
CA PHE A 119 0.62 3.65 4.20
C PHE A 119 2.12 3.71 3.92
N ILE A 120 2.67 2.61 3.42
CA ILE A 120 4.11 2.54 3.08
C ILE A 120 4.45 3.29 1.77
N HIS A 121 3.42 3.70 1.02
CA HIS A 121 3.54 4.42 -0.24
C HIS A 121 2.20 5.05 -0.61
N TRP A 122 2.24 6.21 -1.25
CA TRP A 122 1.06 6.91 -1.77
C TRP A 122 1.13 7.08 -3.29
N ASP A 123 0.03 6.78 -3.98
CA ASP A 123 -0.20 7.28 -5.32
C ASP A 123 -0.62 8.75 -5.20
N VAL A 124 0.38 9.64 -5.23
CA VAL A 124 0.19 11.11 -5.11
C VAL A 124 -0.59 11.60 -6.33
N SER A 125 0.02 11.66 -7.51
CA SER A 125 -0.69 11.96 -8.76
C SER A 125 -0.96 10.67 -9.54
N ASN A 126 -2.24 10.35 -9.80
CA ASN A 126 -2.64 9.13 -10.52
C ASN A 126 -3.26 9.47 -11.88
N GLU A 127 -2.84 8.77 -12.93
CA GLU A 127 -3.36 8.89 -14.31
C GLU A 127 -3.32 10.32 -14.91
N MET A 128 -2.14 10.94 -14.96
CA MET A 128 -1.88 12.12 -15.80
C MET A 128 -1.92 11.77 -17.31
N LEU A 129 -3.10 11.39 -17.82
CA LEU A 129 -3.31 11.04 -19.22
C LEU A 129 -3.25 12.25 -20.16
N HIS A 130 -3.25 13.46 -19.61
CA HIS A 130 -3.17 14.71 -20.34
C HIS A 130 -2.06 15.57 -19.71
N PHE A 131 -0.85 15.45 -20.26
CA PHE A 131 0.42 16.10 -19.88
C PHE A 131 0.36 17.28 -18.90
N ASP A 132 -0.37 18.34 -19.24
CA ASP A 132 -0.42 19.61 -18.51
C ASP A 132 -1.82 19.89 -17.93
N PHE A 133 -2.65 18.87 -17.71
CA PHE A 133 -4.04 19.01 -17.26
C PHE A 133 -4.17 19.82 -15.97
N TYR A 134 -3.28 19.56 -15.02
CA TYR A 134 -3.26 20.25 -13.73
C TYR A 134 -2.62 21.61 -13.87
N GLU A 135 -1.53 21.71 -14.62
CA GLU A 135 -0.81 22.97 -14.87
C GLU A 135 -1.70 23.99 -15.60
N GLN A 136 -2.54 23.54 -16.54
CA GLN A 136 -3.51 24.37 -17.24
C GLN A 136 -4.62 24.91 -16.33
N ARG A 137 -4.99 24.19 -15.28
CA ARG A 137 -6.12 24.56 -14.40
C ARG A 137 -5.70 25.27 -13.13
N LEU A 138 -4.55 24.89 -12.59
CA LEU A 138 -4.06 25.31 -11.28
C LEU A 138 -2.86 26.24 -11.35
N GLY A 139 -2.31 26.42 -12.55
CA GLY A 139 -1.12 27.21 -12.76
C GLY A 139 0.16 26.37 -12.80
N PRO A 140 1.28 27.04 -13.12
CA PRO A 140 2.58 26.37 -13.25
C PRO A 140 2.96 25.68 -11.93
N ASP A 141 3.67 24.56 -12.04
CA ASP A 141 4.21 23.77 -10.92
C ASP A 141 3.17 23.16 -9.96
N ALA A 142 1.89 23.09 -10.36
CA ALA A 142 0.84 22.44 -9.56
C ALA A 142 1.21 21.01 -9.13
N THR A 143 1.70 20.19 -10.06
CA THR A 143 2.15 18.83 -9.76
C THR A 143 3.33 18.81 -8.79
N LEU A 144 4.28 19.76 -8.89
CA LEU A 144 5.37 19.86 -7.91
C LEU A 144 4.82 20.13 -6.51
N HIS A 145 3.87 21.06 -6.40
CA HIS A 145 3.28 21.42 -5.11
C HIS A 145 2.51 20.25 -4.47
N PHE A 146 1.94 19.37 -5.30
CA PHE A 146 1.30 18.14 -4.85
C PHE A 146 2.29 17.21 -4.13
N TYR A 147 3.43 16.95 -4.75
CA TYR A 147 4.48 16.12 -4.15
C TYR A 147 5.11 16.78 -2.92
N GLU A 148 5.32 18.10 -2.93
CA GLU A 148 5.82 18.84 -1.76
C GLU A 148 4.87 18.75 -0.57
N THR A 149 3.57 18.98 -0.80
CA THR A 149 2.54 18.89 0.24
C THR A 149 2.45 17.48 0.79
N ALA A 150 2.55 16.47 -0.09
CA ALA A 150 2.52 15.08 0.31
C ALA A 150 3.70 14.72 1.21
N HIS A 151 4.91 15.06 0.77
CA HIS A 151 6.12 14.82 1.55
C HIS A 151 6.13 15.59 2.89
N GLN A 152 5.62 16.81 2.93
CA GLN A 152 5.49 17.58 4.18
C GLN A 152 4.51 16.94 5.17
N SER A 153 3.41 16.35 4.66
CA SER A 153 2.36 15.76 5.48
C SER A 153 2.75 14.38 6.01
N ASP A 154 3.40 13.56 5.18
CA ASP A 154 3.87 12.22 5.51
C ASP A 154 5.28 11.99 4.92
N PRO A 155 6.36 12.29 5.67
CA PRO A 155 7.73 12.29 5.17
C PRO A 155 8.39 10.90 5.11
N LEU A 156 7.68 9.84 5.51
CA LEU A 156 8.17 8.46 5.52
C LEU A 156 8.42 7.90 4.11
#